data_AF-A0A915MS01-F1
#
_entry.id   AF-A0A915MS01-F1
#
_cell.length_a   1.000
_cell.length_b   1.000
_cell.length_c   1.000
_cell.angle_alpha   90.00
_cell.angle_beta   90.00
_cell.angle_gamma   90.00
#
_symmetry.space_group_name_H-M   'P 1'
#
loop_
_entity.id
_entity.type
_entity.pdbx_description
1 polymer ?
#
loop_
_entity_poly.entity_id
_entity_poly.type
_entity_poly.pdbx_seq_one_letter_code
_entity_poly.pdbx_strand_id
1 'polypeptide(L)'
;MFLLFRDVNLTKVLLLSESVPKLFKLYDNYEPFTGRPEIETIEEKNELKDFLDVIIKSKPMDMLYTLLKSKDHPIAKNQSVFRHSLEQLWFGQYSRSLGQPDSSGFEHVFIGEFELNGCQITLISYELVQQGRLFIGSMYPSAGLMTNECRRSRDLFN
;
A
#
# COMPACT_ATOMS: atom_id res chain seq x y z
N MET A 1 21.12 -8.13 17.33
CA MET A 1 19.91 -7.88 16.51
C MET A 1 18.76 -7.64 17.49
N PHE A 2 18.23 -6.43 17.56
CA PHE A 2 17.11 -6.08 18.46
C PHE A 2 15.80 -6.24 17.69
N LEU A 3 14.83 -6.92 18.30
CA LEU A 3 13.49 -7.08 17.75
C LEU A 3 12.66 -5.84 18.07
N LEU A 4 11.99 -5.27 17.05
CA LEU A 4 11.00 -4.22 17.30
C LEU A 4 9.72 -4.82 17.90
N PHE A 5 9.27 -5.97 17.39
CA PHE A 5 8.14 -6.73 17.92
C PHE A 5 8.59 -8.14 18.32
N ARG A 6 8.37 -8.50 19.59
CA ARG A 6 8.73 -9.81 20.14
C ARG A 6 7.67 -10.89 19.92
N ASP A 7 6.40 -10.48 19.85
CA ASP A 7 5.25 -11.34 19.65
C ASP A 7 4.11 -10.50 19.07
N VAL A 8 3.48 -10.97 17.99
CA VAL A 8 2.28 -10.37 17.41
C VAL A 8 1.24 -11.48 17.34
N ASN A 9 0.15 -11.33 18.11
CA ASN A 9 -0.95 -12.29 18.06
C ASN A 9 -1.81 -12.03 16.81
N LEU A 10 -1.36 -12.54 15.67
CA LEU A 10 -2.05 -12.40 14.39
C LEU A 10 -3.44 -13.01 14.43
N THR A 11 -3.65 -14.12 15.11
CA THR A 11 -4.99 -14.73 15.25
C THR A 11 -5.97 -13.73 15.86
N LYS A 12 -5.57 -13.03 16.92
CA LYS A 12 -6.41 -12.00 17.53
C LYS A 12 -6.62 -10.81 16.61
N VAL A 13 -5.59 -10.36 15.88
CA VAL A 13 -5.70 -9.24 14.93
C VAL A 13 -6.65 -9.57 13.77
N LEU A 14 -6.50 -10.76 13.18
CA LEU A 14 -7.32 -11.25 12.07
C LEU A 14 -8.77 -11.52 12.50
N LEU A 15 -8.99 -11.94 13.76
CA LEU A 15 -10.34 -12.14 14.31
C LEU A 15 -11.04 -10.83 14.70
N LEU A 16 -10.28 -9.80 15.10
CA LEU A 16 -10.86 -8.53 15.56
C LEU A 16 -11.19 -7.55 14.43
N SER A 17 -10.62 -7.75 13.24
CA SER A 17 -10.83 -6.85 12.11
C SER A 17 -11.02 -7.60 10.81
N GLU A 18 -12.18 -7.42 10.20
CA GLU A 18 -12.47 -7.93 8.85
C GLU A 18 -11.61 -7.23 7.78
N SER A 19 -11.12 -6.01 8.04
CA SER A 19 -10.33 -5.26 7.06
C SER A 19 -8.87 -5.69 6.98
N VAL A 20 -8.29 -6.26 8.05
CA VAL A 20 -6.87 -6.62 8.08
C VAL A 20 -6.53 -7.80 7.16
N PRO A 21 -7.27 -8.93 7.16
CA PRO A 21 -7.04 -10.01 6.21
C PRO A 21 -7.19 -9.54 4.74
N LYS A 22 -8.14 -8.64 4.47
CA LYS A 22 -8.36 -8.07 3.14
C LYS A 22 -7.25 -7.10 2.74
N LEU A 23 -6.67 -6.36 3.69
CA LEU A 23 -5.50 -5.51 3.46
C LEU A 23 -4.27 -6.35 3.10
N PHE A 24 -4.07 -7.50 3.75
CA PHE A 24 -2.93 -8.38 3.45
C PHE A 24 -2.99 -8.94 2.03
N LYS A 25 -4.20 -9.21 1.52
CA LYS A 25 -4.46 -9.55 0.11
C LYS A 25 -4.21 -8.42 -0.88
N LEU A 26 -3.92 -7.20 -0.42
CA LEU A 26 -3.46 -6.12 -1.30
C LEU A 26 -1.94 -5.98 -1.28
N TYR A 27 -1.29 -6.54 -0.27
CA TYR A 27 0.17 -6.46 -0.13
C TYR A 27 0.89 -7.56 -0.90
N ASP A 28 0.26 -8.71 -1.08
CA ASP A 28 0.78 -9.83 -1.87
C ASP A 28 0.67 -9.61 -3.39
N ASN A 29 -0.24 -8.74 -3.83
CA ASN A 29 -0.42 -8.37 -5.25
C ASN A 29 0.63 -7.37 -5.77
N TYR A 30 1.43 -6.78 -4.88
CA TYR A 30 2.40 -5.75 -5.27
C TYR A 30 3.57 -6.33 -6.06
N GLU A 31 3.81 -5.78 -7.27
CA GLU A 31 4.96 -6.12 -8.13
C GLU A 31 6.09 -5.09 -7.94
N PRO A 32 7.21 -5.45 -7.28
CA PRO A 32 8.29 -4.50 -6.99
C PRO A 32 9.12 -4.05 -8.20
N PHE A 33 8.98 -4.70 -9.36
CA PHE A 33 9.79 -4.38 -10.54
C PHE A 33 9.08 -3.39 -11.49
N THR A 34 9.61 -2.17 -11.57
CA THR A 34 9.13 -1.15 -12.53
C THR A 34 9.42 -1.48 -13.99
N GLY A 35 8.75 -0.81 -14.92
CA GLY A 35 8.95 -1.00 -16.38
C GLY A 35 8.34 -2.28 -16.95
N ARG A 36 7.58 -3.02 -16.14
CA ARG A 36 6.63 -4.04 -16.60
C ARG A 36 5.22 -3.46 -16.48
N PRO A 37 4.34 -3.64 -17.47
CA PRO A 37 2.95 -3.27 -17.28
C PRO A 37 2.39 -4.13 -16.15
N GLU A 38 1.89 -3.48 -15.10
CA GLU A 38 1.06 -4.15 -14.09
C GLU A 38 -0.18 -4.69 -14.80
N ILE A 39 -0.33 -6.01 -14.82
CA ILE A 39 -1.52 -6.65 -15.38
C ILE A 39 -2.47 -6.86 -14.23
N GLU A 40 -3.36 -5.89 -14.03
CA GLU A 40 -4.41 -6.02 -13.02
C GLU A 40 -5.36 -7.19 -13.38
N THR A 41 -5.25 -8.24 -12.59
CA THR A 41 -6.03 -9.47 -12.68
C THR A 41 -7.48 -9.25 -12.20
N ILE A 42 -8.35 -10.21 -12.52
CA ILE A 42 -9.74 -10.16 -12.04
C ILE A 42 -9.77 -10.38 -10.52
N GLU A 43 -8.84 -11.19 -10.02
CA GLU A 43 -8.62 -11.49 -8.62
C GLU A 43 -8.25 -10.22 -7.84
N GLU A 44 -7.23 -9.48 -8.28
CA GLU A 44 -6.80 -8.20 -7.68
C GLU A 44 -7.95 -7.18 -7.60
N LYS A 45 -8.73 -7.04 -8.69
CA LYS A 45 -9.92 -6.17 -8.70
C LYS A 45 -10.96 -6.57 -7.67
N ASN A 46 -11.17 -7.87 -7.51
CA ASN A 46 -12.13 -8.38 -6.53
C ASN A 46 -11.62 -8.16 -5.10
N GLU A 47 -10.33 -8.35 -4.84
CA GLU A 47 -9.72 -8.11 -3.54
C GLU A 47 -9.76 -6.65 -3.14
N LEU A 48 -9.46 -5.75 -4.09
CA LEU A 48 -9.62 -4.31 -3.91
C LEU A 48 -11.08 -3.94 -3.59
N LYS A 49 -12.03 -4.44 -4.38
CA LYS A 49 -13.45 -4.19 -4.16
C LYS A 49 -13.88 -4.64 -2.76
N ASP A 50 -13.49 -5.85 -2.38
CA ASP A 50 -13.78 -6.45 -1.09
C ASP A 50 -13.20 -5.62 0.07
N PHE A 51 -11.96 -5.16 -0.05
CA PHE A 51 -11.32 -4.31 0.93
C PHE A 51 -12.07 -2.97 1.09
N LEU A 52 -12.35 -2.30 -0.04
CA LEU A 52 -13.08 -1.02 -0.05
C LEU A 52 -14.48 -1.15 0.58
N ASP A 53 -15.20 -2.23 0.28
CA ASP A 53 -16.54 -2.46 0.82
C ASP A 53 -16.55 -2.65 2.34
N VAL A 54 -15.48 -3.20 2.92
CA VAL A 54 -15.33 -3.33 4.38
C VAL A 54 -14.93 -2.01 5.02
N ILE A 55 -13.92 -1.32 4.49
CA ILE A 55 -13.42 -0.10 5.14
C ILE A 55 -14.43 1.04 5.08
N ILE A 56 -15.21 1.17 4.00
CA ILE A 56 -16.21 2.25 3.86
C ILE A 56 -17.34 2.10 4.87
N LYS A 57 -17.68 0.87 5.26
CA LYS A 57 -18.69 0.59 6.30
C LYS A 57 -18.16 0.79 7.72
N SER A 58 -16.86 1.01 7.88
CA SER A 58 -16.26 1.18 9.20
C SER A 58 -16.63 2.51 9.85
N LYS A 59 -16.66 2.53 11.18
CA LYS A 59 -16.94 3.74 11.96
C LYS A 59 -16.02 4.92 11.63
N PRO A 60 -14.68 4.75 11.45
CA PRO A 60 -13.83 5.84 11.02
C PRO A 60 -14.21 6.46 9.67
N MET A 61 -14.62 5.63 8.69
CA MET A 61 -15.03 6.16 7.38
C MET A 61 -16.39 6.85 7.42
N ASP A 62 -17.32 6.36 8.24
CA ASP A 62 -18.59 7.06 8.48
C ASP A 62 -18.37 8.44 9.13
N MET A 63 -17.44 8.52 10.09
CA MET A 63 -17.04 9.80 10.68
C MET A 63 -16.40 10.75 9.65
N LEU A 64 -15.52 10.24 8.79
CA LEU A 64 -14.92 11.01 7.70
C LEU A 64 -15.98 11.52 6.71
N TYR A 65 -16.87 10.65 6.26
CA TYR A 65 -17.95 11.02 5.35
C TYR A 65 -18.85 12.10 5.95
N THR A 66 -19.24 11.93 7.22
CA THR A 66 -20.06 12.90 7.96
C THR A 66 -19.36 14.26 8.07
N LEU A 67 -18.05 14.27 8.37
CA LEU A 67 -17.25 15.49 8.44
C LEU A 67 -17.13 16.19 7.07
N LEU A 68 -16.92 15.43 5.99
CA LEU A 68 -16.82 16.00 4.65
C LEU A 68 -18.17 16.54 4.18
N LYS A 69 -19.25 15.84 4.50
CA LYS A 69 -20.62 16.26 4.18
C LYS A 69 -21.00 17.53 4.93
N SER A 70 -20.61 17.69 6.20
CA SER A 70 -20.89 18.92 6.96
C SER A 70 -20.14 20.14 6.42
N LYS A 71 -19.09 19.93 5.63
CA LYS A 71 -18.31 20.97 4.93
C LYS A 71 -18.73 21.17 3.46
N ASP A 72 -19.83 20.55 3.03
CA ASP A 72 -20.29 20.55 1.63
C ASP A 72 -19.19 20.12 0.63
N HIS A 73 -18.33 19.19 1.04
CA HIS A 73 -17.20 18.77 0.23
C HIS A 73 -17.68 17.93 -0.97
N PRO A 74 -17.18 18.16 -2.21
CA PRO A 74 -17.70 17.52 -3.42
C PRO A 74 -17.57 15.99 -3.45
N ILE A 75 -16.62 15.44 -2.69
CA ILE A 75 -16.41 13.99 -2.54
C ILE A 75 -17.51 13.34 -1.68
N ALA A 76 -18.19 14.08 -0.80
CA ALA A 76 -19.23 13.56 0.09
C ALA A 76 -20.66 13.88 -0.39
N LYS A 77 -20.86 14.08 -1.70
CA LYS A 77 -22.19 14.31 -2.31
C LYS A 77 -23.16 13.16 -2.04
N ASN A 78 -22.69 11.93 -2.21
CA ASN A 78 -23.40 10.71 -1.89
C ASN A 78 -22.38 9.57 -1.70
N GLN A 79 -22.85 8.43 -1.19
CA GLN A 79 -21.98 7.27 -0.90
C GLN A 79 -21.27 6.70 -2.14
N SER A 80 -21.90 6.76 -3.32
CA SER A 80 -21.28 6.27 -4.56
C SER A 80 -20.12 7.18 -5.00
N VAL A 81 -20.31 8.50 -4.97
CA VAL A 81 -19.24 9.47 -5.25
C VAL A 81 -18.11 9.35 -4.23
N PHE A 82 -18.45 9.17 -2.95
CA PHE A 82 -17.46 8.98 -1.89
C PHE A 82 -16.60 7.74 -2.12
N ARG A 83 -17.25 6.60 -2.38
CA ARG A 83 -16.57 5.33 -2.69
C ARG A 83 -15.65 5.49 -3.90
N HIS A 84 -16.18 6.02 -5.01
CA HIS A 84 -15.41 6.17 -6.24
C HIS A 84 -14.23 7.13 -6.05
N SER A 85 -14.42 8.23 -5.30
CA SER A 85 -13.34 9.18 -5.03
C SER A 85 -12.23 8.57 -4.16
N LEU A 86 -12.58 7.75 -3.17
CA LEU A 86 -11.59 7.02 -2.37
C LEU A 86 -10.82 6.00 -3.21
N GLU A 87 -11.53 5.26 -4.05
CA GLU A 87 -10.93 4.29 -4.97
C GLU A 87 -9.95 4.97 -5.92
N GLN A 88 -10.36 6.07 -6.57
CA GLN A 88 -9.49 6.82 -7.47
C GLN A 88 -8.30 7.48 -6.75
N LEU A 89 -8.50 8.02 -5.53
CA LEU A 89 -7.44 8.68 -4.78
C LEU A 89 -6.33 7.70 -4.38
N TRP A 90 -6.70 6.50 -3.92
CA TRP A 90 -5.75 5.53 -3.38
C TRP A 90 -5.25 4.53 -4.41
N PHE A 91 -6.11 4.07 -5.31
CA PHE A 91 -5.84 2.97 -6.23
C PHE A 91 -5.84 3.41 -7.70
N GLY A 92 -6.16 4.67 -7.99
CA GLY A 92 -5.95 5.23 -9.32
C GLY A 92 -4.47 5.29 -9.66
N GLN A 93 -4.09 4.68 -10.79
CA GLN A 93 -2.72 4.72 -11.27
C GLN A 93 -2.36 6.11 -11.82
N TYR A 94 -1.18 6.60 -11.48
CA TYR A 94 -0.58 7.82 -12.04
C TYR A 94 0.88 7.57 -12.40
N SER A 95 1.42 8.38 -13.32
CA SER A 95 2.81 8.22 -13.77
C SER A 95 3.78 8.97 -12.88
N ARG A 96 4.83 8.30 -12.40
CA ARG A 96 5.92 8.93 -11.63
C ARG A 96 7.09 9.37 -12.52
N SER A 97 7.38 8.61 -13.59
CA SER A 97 8.38 8.99 -14.59
C SER A 97 8.00 8.49 -15.98
N LEU A 98 8.41 9.22 -17.03
CA LEU A 98 8.29 8.80 -18.44
C LEU A 98 6.88 8.53 -18.99
N GLY A 99 5.82 8.91 -18.28
CA GLY A 99 4.45 8.86 -18.79
C GLY A 99 3.77 7.49 -18.76
N GLN A 100 4.40 6.47 -18.15
CA GLN A 100 3.72 5.20 -17.86
C GLN A 100 3.03 5.30 -16.49
N PRO A 101 1.71 5.04 -16.40
CA PRO A 101 1.03 4.91 -15.11
C PRO A 101 1.47 3.58 -14.49
N ASP A 102 2.45 3.67 -13.59
CA ASP A 102 3.11 2.53 -12.97
C ASP A 102 3.01 2.55 -11.44
N SER A 103 2.18 3.44 -10.87
CA SER A 103 1.99 3.45 -9.43
C SER A 103 0.70 4.09 -8.92
N SER A 104 0.32 3.72 -7.69
CA SER A 104 -0.85 4.23 -6.95
C SER A 104 -0.51 4.96 -5.64
N GLY A 105 -1.49 5.67 -5.07
CA GLY A 105 -1.34 6.32 -3.77
C GLY A 105 -1.22 5.30 -2.62
N PHE A 106 -1.82 4.12 -2.80
CA PHE A 106 -1.76 3.01 -1.87
C PHE A 106 -0.34 2.45 -1.77
N GLU A 107 0.32 2.17 -2.90
CA GLU A 107 1.72 1.74 -2.90
C GLU A 107 2.66 2.75 -2.23
N HIS A 108 2.47 4.03 -2.55
CA HIS A 108 3.30 5.08 -1.99
C HIS A 108 3.22 5.15 -0.46
N VAL A 109 2.00 5.08 0.10
CA VAL A 109 1.77 5.30 1.54
C VAL A 109 1.82 4.03 2.36
N PHE A 110 1.31 2.91 1.84
CA PHE A 110 1.16 1.66 2.59
C PHE A 110 2.23 0.61 2.27
N ILE A 111 2.71 0.54 1.03
CA ILE A 111 3.83 -0.34 0.66
C ILE A 111 5.18 0.34 0.92
N GLY A 112 5.21 1.67 0.96
CA GLY A 112 6.40 2.45 1.28
C GLY A 112 7.35 2.60 0.11
N GLU A 113 6.80 2.77 -1.09
CA GLU A 113 7.57 3.12 -2.28
C GLU A 113 7.89 4.61 -2.34
N PHE A 114 9.15 4.96 -2.60
CA PHE A 114 9.56 6.34 -2.87
C PHE A 114 10.75 6.40 -3.82
N GLU A 115 10.98 7.56 -4.41
CA GLU A 115 12.16 7.81 -5.24
C GLU A 115 13.22 8.56 -4.43
N LEU A 116 14.46 8.07 -4.48
CA LEU A 116 15.64 8.73 -3.93
C LEU A 116 16.70 8.89 -5.03
N ASN A 117 16.87 10.11 -5.53
CA ASN A 117 17.87 10.46 -6.55
C ASN A 117 17.81 9.56 -7.81
N GLY A 118 16.62 9.35 -8.38
CA GLY A 118 16.41 8.48 -9.54
C GLY A 118 16.48 6.97 -9.23
N CYS A 119 16.67 6.57 -7.97
CA CYS A 119 16.44 5.20 -7.51
C CYS A 119 15.03 5.08 -6.92
N GLN A 120 14.21 4.18 -7.45
CA GLN A 120 13.01 3.75 -6.72
C GLN A 120 13.44 2.85 -5.57
N ILE A 121 12.96 3.13 -4.36
CA ILE A 121 13.23 2.39 -3.15
C ILE A 121 11.89 1.93 -2.58
N THR A 122 11.80 0.65 -2.23
CA THR A 122 10.65 0.09 -1.53
C THR A 122 11.07 -0.34 -0.13
N LEU A 123 10.34 0.10 0.89
CA LEU A 123 10.52 -0.34 2.27
C LEU A 123 9.60 -1.52 2.56
N ILE A 124 10.08 -2.73 2.28
CA ILE A 124 9.32 -3.94 2.57
C ILE A 124 9.68 -4.42 3.99
N SER A 125 8.67 -4.65 4.82
CA SER A 125 8.83 -5.42 6.05
C SER A 125 8.64 -6.89 5.73
N TYR A 126 9.70 -7.69 5.87
CA TYR A 126 9.60 -9.13 5.66
C TYR A 126 8.98 -9.84 6.85
N GLU A 127 8.12 -10.82 6.55
CA GLU A 127 7.70 -11.86 7.50
C GLU A 127 8.86 -12.85 7.65
N LEU A 128 9.54 -12.79 8.79
CA LEU A 128 10.63 -13.70 9.14
C LEU A 128 10.08 -14.77 10.08
N VAL A 129 10.37 -16.05 9.83
CA VAL A 129 10.07 -17.13 10.78
C VAL A 129 11.36 -17.57 11.46
N GLN A 130 11.44 -17.48 12.80
CA GLN A 130 12.56 -18.01 13.58
C GLN A 130 12.04 -18.96 14.67
N GLN A 131 12.62 -20.16 14.77
CA GLN A 131 12.21 -21.14 15.80
C GLN A 131 10.69 -21.40 15.82
N GLY A 132 10.03 -21.38 14.66
CA GLY A 132 8.59 -21.64 14.53
C GLY A 132 7.67 -20.49 14.97
N ARG A 133 8.22 -19.31 15.25
CA ARG A 133 7.43 -18.09 15.53
C ARG A 133 7.53 -17.13 14.36
N LEU A 134 6.46 -16.36 14.17
CA LEU A 134 6.40 -15.32 13.16
C LEU A 134 6.96 -14.01 13.69
N PHE A 135 7.80 -13.34 12.89
CA PHE A 135 8.46 -12.08 13.22
C PHE A 135 8.19 -11.08 12.10
N ILE A 136 7.61 -9.93 12.45
CA ILE A 136 7.48 -8.77 11.57
C ILE A 136 8.46 -7.75 12.15
N GLY A 137 9.64 -7.58 11.54
CA GLY A 137 10.69 -6.86 12.26
C GLY A 137 11.91 -6.36 11.49
N SER A 138 11.98 -6.54 10.17
CA SER A 138 13.07 -5.95 9.40
C SER A 138 12.53 -5.18 8.21
N MET A 139 12.60 -3.85 8.31
CA MET A 139 12.42 -2.94 7.17
C MET A 139 13.77 -2.86 6.46
N TYR A 140 13.88 -3.47 5.29
CA TYR A 140 15.06 -3.34 4.44
C TYR A 140 14.68 -2.51 3.21
N PRO A 141 15.37 -1.38 2.96
CA PRO A 141 15.18 -0.67 1.70
C PRO A 141 15.71 -1.54 0.57
N SER A 142 14.82 -1.91 -0.36
CA SER A 142 15.20 -2.57 -1.61
C SER A 142 15.18 -1.54 -2.72
N ALA A 143 16.30 -1.38 -3.43
CA ALA A 143 16.32 -0.56 -4.64
C ALA A 143 15.66 -1.34 -5.78
N GLY A 144 14.75 -0.68 -6.51
CA GLY A 144 14.13 -1.18 -7.73
C GLY A 144 15.12 -1.25 -8.90
N LEU A 145 14.64 -1.17 -10.15
CA LEU A 145 15.50 -1.25 -11.33
C LEU A 145 16.66 -0.24 -11.26
N MET A 146 17.88 -0.74 -11.45
CA MET A 146 19.10 0.03 -11.32
C MET A 146 19.31 0.90 -12.57
N THR A 147 18.70 2.09 -12.57
CA THR A 147 18.85 3.11 -13.62
C THR A 147 20.25 3.74 -13.61
N ASN A 148 20.63 4.42 -14.70
CA ASN A 148 21.92 5.14 -14.75
C ASN A 148 22.01 6.28 -13.71
N GLU A 149 20.88 6.88 -13.37
CA GLU A 149 20.78 7.86 -12.29
C GLU A 149 20.96 7.19 -10.93
N CYS A 150 20.29 6.06 -10.71
CA CYS A 150 20.45 5.28 -9.50
C CYS A 150 21.89 4.80 -9.26
N ARG A 151 22.60 4.45 -10.35
CA ARG A 151 24.00 4.03 -10.29
C ARG A 151 24.95 5.15 -9.82
N ARG A 152 24.67 6.42 -10.14
CA ARG A 152 25.47 7.58 -9.70
C ARG A 152 25.26 7.92 -8.22
N SER A 153 24.07 7.65 -7.69
CA SER A 153 23.73 7.91 -6.28
C SER A 153 24.38 6.91 -5.30
N ARG A 154 24.90 5.78 -5.80
CA ARG A 154 25.60 4.77 -4.99
C ARG A 154 26.91 5.29 -4.37
N ASP A 155 27.52 6.31 -4.96
CA ASP A 155 28.76 6.93 -4.47
C ASP A 155 28.55 7.82 -3.22
N LEU A 156 27.30 8.04 -2.79
CA LEU A 156 26.96 8.85 -1.59
C LEU A 156 26.93 8.04 -0.28
N PHE A 157 27.04 6.71 -0.36
CA PHE A 157 26.94 5.80 0.79
C PHE A 157 28.21 4.95 1.02
N ASN A 158 29.33 5.31 0.36
CA ASN A 158 30.68 4.79 0.65
C ASN A 158 31.48 5.81 1.46
#